data_AF-A0AAX3WX78-F1
#
_entry.id   AF-A0AAX3WX78-F1
#
_cell.length_a   1.000
_cell.length_b   1.000
_cell.length_c   1.000
_cell.angle_alpha   90.00
_cell.angle_beta   90.00
_cell.angle_gamma   90.00
#
_symmetry.space_group_name_H-M   'P 1'
#
loop_
_entity.id
_entity.type
_entity.pdbx_description
1 polymer ?
#
loop_
_entity_poly.entity_id
_entity_poly.type
_entity_poly.pdbx_seq_one_letter_code
_entity_poly.pdbx_strand_id
1 'polypeptide(L)'
;MKLGARVFKTGVAIVLALFIAELLNLSSPVFAGIAAIFAIQPSIYRSYQTIVEQVQANIIGATIAVIFGLLFGHHVVAVGIAVITAIGIMLKFKLEKSLSLALVTVVAIMEIQGDDFLTFGLFRFITILVGVLAAFVVNLVFLPPKYEVKLFRKIYFLQDDIIRWTRLAVRQASEHTSTKGALSKFKNRMLRVDTLYDFYKEERNYLKHKKYVKVRKLVVYRQMILTSKKSLELLQRLHNHENELAQLPTQFHLMIQERLDFLLTYHEQLLLKYTGKLKPEHSEWSKNIDYIQRNELMEIFIKQITYAHEEGDTEFSSYHLLYILSRILDYEENLEHLDTLIVSYQSYHGHEINVELEDEFI
;
A
#
# COMPACT_ATOMS: atom_id res chain seq x y z
N MET A 1 5.12 23.71 -5.78
CA MET A 1 4.15 22.61 -5.97
C MET A 1 4.67 21.73 -7.12
N LYS A 2 5.10 20.49 -6.87
CA LYS A 2 5.54 19.60 -7.96
C LYS A 2 4.29 18.95 -8.57
N LEU A 3 3.88 19.39 -9.76
CA LEU A 3 2.82 18.73 -10.53
C LEU A 3 3.25 17.27 -10.74
N GLY A 4 2.50 16.32 -10.19
CA GLY A 4 2.85 14.91 -10.28
C GLY A 4 2.65 14.39 -11.71
N ALA A 5 3.41 13.36 -12.10
CA ALA A 5 3.29 12.69 -13.40
C ALA A 5 1.85 12.27 -13.75
N ARG A 6 1.01 12.01 -12.73
CA ARG A 6 -0.42 11.74 -12.90
C ARG A 6 -1.18 12.93 -13.50
N VAL A 7 -0.91 14.15 -13.04
CA VAL A 7 -1.60 15.35 -13.54
C VAL A 7 -1.25 15.57 -15.01
N PHE A 8 0.04 15.42 -15.36
CA PHE A 8 0.50 15.56 -16.73
C PHE A 8 -0.14 14.53 -17.67
N LYS A 9 -0.11 13.23 -17.31
CA LYS A 9 -0.74 12.20 -18.14
C LYS A 9 -2.25 12.37 -18.26
N THR A 10 -2.93 12.88 -17.23
CA THR A 10 -4.36 13.20 -17.35
C THR A 10 -4.59 14.28 -18.39
N GLY A 11 -3.79 15.36 -18.38
CA GLY A 11 -3.86 16.40 -19.40
C GLY A 11 -3.64 15.87 -20.81
N VAL A 12 -2.60 15.05 -21.02
CA VAL A 12 -2.30 14.43 -22.32
C VAL A 12 -3.42 13.50 -22.77
N ALA A 13 -4.01 12.72 -21.86
CA ALA A 13 -5.13 11.84 -22.16
C ALA A 13 -6.38 12.60 -22.59
N ILE A 14 -6.68 13.73 -21.96
CA ILE A 14 -7.80 14.60 -22.35
C ILE A 14 -7.56 15.13 -23.76
N VAL A 15 -6.37 15.69 -24.04
CA VAL A 15 -6.04 16.22 -25.37
C VAL A 15 -6.17 15.14 -26.43
N LEU A 16 -5.62 13.95 -26.18
CA LEU A 16 -5.71 12.82 -27.11
C LEU A 16 -7.16 12.37 -27.34
N ALA A 17 -7.96 12.31 -26.28
CA ALA A 17 -9.36 11.91 -26.37
C ALA A 17 -10.21 12.90 -27.18
N LEU A 18 -10.05 14.20 -26.91
CA LEU A 18 -10.74 15.26 -27.65
C LEU A 18 -10.33 15.26 -29.13
N PHE A 19 -9.03 15.20 -29.40
CA PHE A 19 -8.50 15.18 -30.75
C PHE A 19 -9.02 14.00 -31.57
N ILE A 20 -9.03 12.79 -31.00
CA ILE A 20 -9.55 11.60 -31.68
C ILE A 20 -11.08 11.73 -31.89
N ALA A 21 -11.81 12.26 -30.91
CA ALA A 21 -13.25 12.43 -31.02
C ALA A 21 -13.64 13.46 -32.11
N GLU A 22 -12.89 14.55 -32.25
CA GLU A 22 -13.04 15.53 -33.34
C GLU A 22 -12.69 14.92 -34.70
N LEU A 23 -11.59 14.17 -34.78
CA LEU A 23 -11.17 13.50 -36.01
C LEU A 23 -12.22 12.50 -36.53
N LEU A 24 -12.93 11.84 -35.62
CA LEU A 24 -14.02 10.91 -35.93
C LEU A 24 -15.38 11.60 -36.14
N ASN A 25 -15.44 12.93 -36.08
CA ASN A 25 -16.66 13.75 -36.18
C ASN A 25 -17.77 13.29 -35.20
N LEU A 26 -17.39 12.95 -33.96
CA LEU A 26 -18.36 12.56 -32.94
C LEU A 26 -19.14 13.79 -32.45
N SER A 27 -20.44 13.61 -32.23
CA SER A 27 -21.38 14.71 -31.93
C SER A 27 -21.10 15.49 -30.65
N SER A 28 -20.33 14.92 -29.70
CA SER A 28 -20.00 15.61 -28.46
C SER A 28 -18.62 15.22 -27.90
N PRO A 29 -17.51 15.77 -28.47
CA PRO A 29 -16.14 15.42 -28.09
C PRO A 29 -15.85 15.61 -26.59
N VAL A 30 -16.50 16.59 -25.95
CA VAL A 30 -16.35 16.88 -24.51
C VAL A 30 -16.49 15.63 -23.64
N PHE A 31 -17.39 14.71 -23.99
CA PHE A 31 -17.59 13.49 -23.20
C PHE A 31 -16.49 12.45 -23.38
N ALA A 32 -15.73 12.48 -24.48
CA ALA A 32 -14.51 11.69 -24.60
C ALA A 32 -13.45 12.23 -23.63
N GLY A 33 -13.32 13.55 -23.51
CA GLY A 33 -12.46 14.19 -22.51
C GLY A 33 -12.86 13.83 -21.08
N ILE A 34 -14.14 13.91 -20.74
CA ILE A 34 -14.67 13.51 -19.41
C ILE A 34 -14.39 12.02 -19.17
N ALA A 35 -14.66 11.15 -20.15
CA ALA A 35 -14.39 9.73 -20.03
C ALA A 35 -12.90 9.43 -19.80
N ALA A 36 -12.00 10.14 -20.48
CA ALA A 36 -10.56 10.02 -20.27
C ALA A 36 -10.13 10.38 -18.84
N ILE A 37 -10.72 11.43 -18.24
CA ILE A 37 -10.42 11.83 -16.85
C ILE A 37 -10.68 10.69 -15.87
N PHE A 38 -11.86 10.07 -15.96
CA PHE A 38 -12.26 8.97 -15.09
C PHE A 38 -11.52 7.67 -15.39
N ALA A 39 -11.09 7.46 -16.64
CA ALA A 39 -10.37 6.26 -17.06
C ALA A 39 -8.87 6.27 -16.66
N ILE A 40 -8.29 7.41 -16.30
CA ILE A 40 -6.88 7.47 -15.88
C ILE A 40 -6.65 6.84 -14.50
N GLN A 41 -6.08 5.63 -14.53
CA GLN A 41 -5.72 4.87 -13.35
C GLN A 41 -4.24 5.00 -12.93
N PRO A 42 -3.89 4.67 -11.66
CA PRO A 42 -2.51 4.66 -11.19
C PRO A 42 -1.66 3.56 -11.84
N SER A 43 -2.22 2.36 -12.06
CA SER A 43 -1.54 1.21 -12.63
C SER A 43 -2.17 0.78 -13.97
N ILE A 44 -1.35 0.17 -14.84
CA ILE A 44 -1.82 -0.35 -16.14
C ILE A 44 -2.87 -1.46 -15.93
N TYR A 45 -2.65 -2.31 -14.92
CA TYR A 45 -3.59 -3.37 -14.57
C TYR A 45 -4.98 -2.80 -14.22
N ARG A 46 -5.03 -1.78 -13.35
CA ARG A 46 -6.28 -1.08 -13.04
C ARG A 46 -6.86 -0.40 -14.27
N SER A 47 -6.03 0.21 -15.11
CA SER A 47 -6.49 0.83 -16.37
C SER A 47 -7.17 -0.17 -17.30
N TYR A 48 -6.64 -1.40 -17.38
CA TYR A 48 -7.27 -2.48 -18.15
C TYR A 48 -8.61 -2.93 -17.54
N GLN A 49 -8.66 -3.12 -16.22
CA GLN A 49 -9.92 -3.42 -15.52
C GLN A 49 -10.96 -2.33 -15.78
N THR A 50 -10.56 -1.06 -15.70
CA THR A 50 -11.44 0.08 -15.99
C THR A 50 -11.97 0.07 -17.41
N ILE A 51 -11.21 -0.37 -18.42
CA ILE A 51 -11.76 -0.53 -19.79
C ILE A 51 -12.95 -1.50 -19.77
N VAL A 52 -12.75 -2.69 -19.19
CA VAL A 52 -13.77 -3.74 -19.17
C VAL A 52 -15.00 -3.29 -18.38
N GLU A 53 -14.78 -2.75 -17.19
CA GLU A 53 -15.85 -2.22 -16.33
C GLU A 53 -16.63 -1.10 -17.03
N GLN A 54 -15.93 -0.18 -17.72
CA GLN A 54 -16.57 0.96 -18.37
C GLN A 54 -17.35 0.55 -19.62
N VAL A 55 -16.87 -0.43 -20.39
CA VAL A 55 -17.63 -1.01 -21.51
C VAL A 55 -18.93 -1.64 -21.00
N GLN A 56 -18.86 -2.47 -19.96
CA GLN A 56 -20.03 -3.12 -19.38
C GLN A 56 -21.03 -2.10 -18.80
N ALA A 57 -20.54 -1.15 -18.01
CA ALA A 57 -21.37 -0.13 -17.37
C ALA A 57 -22.04 0.77 -18.42
N ASN A 58 -21.33 1.13 -19.49
CA ASN A 58 -21.89 1.95 -20.56
C ASN A 58 -22.94 1.20 -21.40
N ILE A 59 -22.72 -0.10 -21.68
CA ILE A 59 -23.73 -0.95 -22.33
C ILE A 59 -24.99 -1.04 -21.46
N ILE A 60 -24.84 -1.29 -20.15
CA ILE A 60 -25.96 -1.36 -19.21
C ILE A 60 -26.71 -0.02 -19.17
N GLY A 61 -25.98 1.09 -19.01
CA GLY A 61 -26.56 2.43 -18.97
C GLY A 61 -27.34 2.77 -20.25
N ALA A 62 -26.72 2.56 -21.42
CA ALA A 62 -27.39 2.81 -22.69
C ALA A 62 -28.61 1.92 -22.90
N THR A 63 -28.52 0.62 -22.55
CA THR A 63 -29.65 -0.31 -22.68
C THR A 63 -30.83 0.10 -21.80
N ILE A 64 -30.57 0.45 -20.54
CA ILE A 64 -31.62 0.90 -19.61
C ILE A 64 -32.25 2.21 -20.10
N ALA A 65 -31.42 3.16 -20.55
CA ALA A 65 -31.92 4.43 -21.08
C ALA A 65 -32.85 4.23 -22.28
N VAL A 66 -32.50 3.33 -23.20
CA VAL A 66 -33.31 2.98 -24.36
C VAL A 66 -34.63 2.32 -23.95
N ILE A 67 -34.57 1.32 -23.05
CA ILE A 67 -35.78 0.62 -22.57
C ILE A 67 -36.74 1.60 -21.89
N PHE A 68 -36.23 2.41 -20.97
CA PHE A 68 -37.07 3.37 -20.24
C PHE A 68 -37.56 4.50 -21.13
N GLY A 69 -36.75 4.98 -22.07
CA GLY A 69 -37.17 5.97 -23.06
C GLY A 69 -38.32 5.48 -23.94
N LEU A 70 -38.29 4.20 -24.35
CA LEU A 70 -39.37 3.59 -25.14
C LEU A 70 -40.65 3.32 -24.33
N LEU A 71 -40.52 2.89 -23.07
CA LEU A 71 -41.67 2.50 -22.25
C LEU A 71 -42.37 3.67 -21.56
N PHE A 72 -41.60 4.65 -21.07
CA PHE A 72 -42.09 5.73 -20.21
C PHE A 72 -41.87 7.12 -20.80
N GLY A 73 -41.25 7.23 -21.97
CA GLY A 73 -40.89 8.51 -22.59
C GLY A 73 -39.79 9.26 -21.82
N HIS A 74 -39.74 10.58 -22.04
CA HIS A 74 -38.65 11.44 -21.56
C HIS A 74 -39.02 12.28 -20.33
N HIS A 75 -39.93 11.77 -19.48
CA HIS A 75 -40.34 12.47 -18.26
C HIS A 75 -39.23 12.44 -17.20
N VAL A 76 -39.06 13.55 -16.46
CA VAL A 76 -38.04 13.68 -15.41
C VAL A 76 -38.13 12.54 -14.37
N VAL A 77 -39.33 12.12 -14.01
CA VAL A 77 -39.55 11.01 -13.08
C VAL A 77 -39.07 9.67 -13.66
N ALA A 78 -39.30 9.44 -14.97
CA ALA A 78 -38.84 8.24 -15.65
C ALA A 78 -37.30 8.15 -15.68
N VAL A 79 -36.61 9.28 -15.88
CA VAL A 79 -35.14 9.36 -15.79
C VAL A 79 -34.65 8.97 -14.40
N GLY A 80 -35.29 9.48 -13.35
CA GLY A 80 -34.95 9.13 -11.97
C GLY A 80 -35.10 7.63 -11.69
N ILE A 81 -36.19 7.02 -12.13
CA ILE A 81 -36.43 5.57 -11.98
C ILE A 81 -35.39 4.77 -12.77
N ALA A 82 -35.11 5.15 -14.02
CA ALA A 82 -34.11 4.50 -14.86
C ALA A 82 -32.71 4.53 -14.21
N VAL A 83 -32.33 5.66 -13.61
CA VAL A 83 -31.07 5.81 -12.86
C VAL A 83 -31.05 4.88 -11.64
N ILE A 84 -32.12 4.81 -10.85
CA ILE A 84 -32.21 3.91 -9.69
C ILE A 84 -32.09 2.45 -10.13
N THR A 85 -32.77 2.06 -11.21
CA THR A 85 -32.67 0.71 -11.79
C THR A 85 -31.25 0.42 -12.29
N ALA A 86 -30.62 1.38 -12.97
CA ALA A 86 -29.24 1.27 -13.45
C ALA A 86 -28.24 1.10 -12.31
N ILE A 87 -28.40 1.85 -11.21
CA ILE A 87 -27.60 1.68 -9.98
C ILE A 87 -27.76 0.26 -9.44
N GLY A 88 -29.00 -0.21 -9.26
CA GLY A 88 -29.26 -1.55 -8.72
C GLY A 88 -28.61 -2.66 -9.54
N ILE A 89 -28.69 -2.56 -10.87
CA ILE A 89 -28.07 -3.53 -11.79
C ILE A 89 -26.54 -3.44 -11.71
N MET A 90 -25.97 -2.24 -11.81
CA MET A 90 -24.51 -2.06 -11.78
C MET A 90 -23.89 -2.53 -10.45
N LEU A 91 -24.55 -2.31 -9.31
CA LEU A 91 -24.10 -2.83 -8.02
C LEU A 91 -24.12 -4.36 -7.98
N LYS A 92 -25.14 -5.01 -8.56
CA LYS A 92 -25.19 -6.48 -8.68
C LYS A 92 -24.02 -7.04 -9.50
N PHE A 93 -23.57 -6.30 -10.52
CA PHE A 93 -22.40 -6.65 -11.33
C PHE A 93 -21.06 -6.15 -10.76
N LYS A 94 -21.05 -5.50 -9.58
CA LYS A 94 -19.87 -4.93 -8.92
C LYS A 94 -19.14 -3.85 -9.76
N LEU A 95 -19.90 -3.05 -10.52
CA LEU A 95 -19.39 -2.00 -11.42
C LEU A 95 -19.31 -0.61 -10.77
N GLU A 96 -19.11 -0.55 -9.45
CA GLU A 96 -19.15 0.69 -8.64
C GLU A 96 -18.22 1.80 -9.15
N LYS A 97 -17.04 1.43 -9.63
CA LYS A 97 -16.03 2.40 -10.13
C LYS A 97 -16.44 3.11 -11.41
N SER A 98 -17.32 2.49 -12.20
CA SER A 98 -17.77 3.00 -13.50
C SER A 98 -19.18 3.60 -13.44
N LEU A 99 -19.78 3.64 -12.24
CA LEU A 99 -21.15 4.09 -12.01
C LEU A 99 -21.36 5.53 -12.50
N SER A 100 -20.50 6.47 -12.11
CA SER A 100 -20.67 7.90 -12.40
C SER A 100 -20.82 8.19 -13.90
N LEU A 101 -19.95 7.63 -14.74
CA LEU A 101 -20.01 7.83 -16.19
C LEU A 101 -21.22 7.15 -16.83
N ALA A 102 -21.58 5.94 -16.35
CA ALA A 102 -22.75 5.24 -16.86
C ALA A 102 -24.05 5.98 -16.54
N LEU A 103 -24.18 6.58 -15.36
CA LEU A 103 -25.34 7.40 -15.00
C LEU A 103 -25.44 8.67 -15.84
N VAL A 104 -24.32 9.34 -16.12
CA VAL A 104 -24.29 10.46 -17.07
C VAL A 104 -24.78 10.03 -18.47
N THR A 105 -24.49 8.79 -18.86
CA THR A 105 -24.97 8.22 -20.13
C THR A 105 -26.47 8.01 -20.11
N VAL A 106 -27.03 7.44 -19.02
CA VAL A 106 -28.47 7.24 -18.86
C VAL A 106 -29.22 8.57 -18.98
N VAL A 107 -28.79 9.57 -18.22
CA VAL A 107 -29.43 10.89 -18.21
C VAL A 107 -29.33 11.54 -19.59
N ALA A 108 -28.15 11.56 -20.21
CA ALA A 108 -27.94 12.22 -21.50
C ALA A 108 -28.74 11.58 -22.64
N ILE A 109 -28.91 10.25 -22.65
CA ILE A 109 -29.72 9.57 -23.67
C ILE A 109 -31.21 9.84 -23.46
N MET A 110 -31.69 9.83 -22.21
CA MET A 110 -33.12 10.03 -21.92
C MET A 110 -33.58 11.49 -22.00
N GLU A 111 -32.66 12.46 -21.95
CA GLU A 111 -32.97 13.89 -22.09
C GLU A 111 -33.30 14.27 -23.54
N ILE A 112 -32.77 13.54 -24.52
CA ILE A 112 -32.98 13.81 -25.94
C ILE A 112 -34.36 13.35 -26.36
N GLN A 113 -35.10 14.27 -26.98
CA GLN A 113 -36.46 14.05 -27.45
C GLN A 113 -36.45 13.79 -28.96
N GLY A 114 -37.12 12.74 -29.41
CA GLY A 114 -37.31 12.41 -30.83
C GLY A 114 -36.73 11.04 -31.23
N ASP A 115 -36.91 10.66 -32.50
CA ASP A 115 -36.58 9.31 -33.03
C ASP A 115 -35.08 9.00 -33.10
N ASP A 116 -34.21 10.01 -32.97
CA ASP A 116 -32.75 9.87 -33.08
C ASP A 116 -32.05 9.44 -31.77
N PHE A 117 -32.79 9.21 -30.68
CA PHE A 117 -32.18 8.85 -29.38
C PHE A 117 -31.36 7.55 -29.42
N LEU A 118 -31.72 6.59 -30.29
CA LEU A 118 -30.95 5.35 -30.52
C LEU A 118 -29.60 5.64 -31.16
N THR A 119 -29.61 6.44 -32.23
CA THR A 119 -28.41 6.88 -32.95
C THR A 119 -27.51 7.69 -32.03
N PHE A 120 -28.10 8.58 -31.23
CA PHE A 120 -27.38 9.33 -30.21
C PHE A 120 -26.73 8.41 -29.17
N GLY A 121 -27.46 7.40 -28.68
CA GLY A 121 -26.92 6.41 -27.73
C GLY A 121 -25.70 5.67 -28.27
N LEU A 122 -25.70 5.30 -29.56
CA LEU A 122 -24.55 4.69 -30.21
C LEU A 122 -23.35 5.64 -30.34
N PHE A 123 -23.56 6.86 -30.84
CA PHE A 123 -22.48 7.87 -30.90
C PHE A 123 -21.93 8.17 -29.52
N ARG A 124 -22.79 8.21 -28.50
CA ARG A 124 -22.41 8.42 -27.12
C ARG A 124 -21.56 7.28 -26.57
N PHE A 125 -21.96 6.03 -26.85
CA PHE A 125 -21.19 4.86 -26.47
C PHE A 125 -19.77 4.90 -27.06
N ILE A 126 -19.67 5.18 -28.37
CA ILE A 126 -18.39 5.30 -29.08
C ILE A 126 -17.54 6.43 -28.50
N THR A 127 -18.13 7.58 -28.21
CA THR A 127 -17.43 8.75 -27.64
C THR A 127 -16.79 8.44 -26.29
N ILE A 128 -17.51 7.76 -25.40
CA ILE A 128 -16.97 7.34 -24.11
C ILE A 128 -15.86 6.31 -24.31
N LEU A 129 -16.05 5.36 -25.22
CA LEU A 129 -15.04 4.34 -25.51
C LEU A 129 -13.74 4.95 -26.03
N VAL A 130 -13.81 5.95 -26.92
CA VAL A 130 -12.65 6.70 -27.41
C VAL A 130 -11.89 7.35 -26.25
N GLY A 131 -12.60 8.01 -25.32
CA GLY A 131 -11.97 8.61 -24.15
C GLY A 131 -11.26 7.60 -23.25
N VAL A 132 -11.91 6.46 -22.99
CA VAL A 132 -11.34 5.38 -22.17
C VAL A 132 -10.11 4.76 -22.83
N LEU A 133 -10.16 4.51 -24.15
CA LEU A 133 -9.04 3.98 -24.91
C LEU A 133 -7.87 4.96 -24.99
N ALA A 134 -8.13 6.26 -25.21
CA ALA A 134 -7.10 7.29 -25.20
C ALA A 134 -6.38 7.36 -23.84
N ALA A 135 -7.13 7.32 -22.73
CA ALA A 135 -6.56 7.26 -21.39
C ALA A 135 -5.70 6.00 -21.16
N PHE A 136 -6.13 4.85 -21.67
CA PHE A 136 -5.35 3.62 -21.58
C PHE A 136 -4.04 3.69 -22.39
N VAL A 137 -4.10 4.19 -23.62
CA VAL A 137 -2.91 4.38 -24.48
C VAL A 137 -1.90 5.29 -23.79
N VAL A 138 -2.37 6.42 -23.23
CA VAL A 138 -1.51 7.34 -22.48
C VAL A 138 -0.92 6.66 -21.23
N ASN A 139 -1.70 5.89 -20.48
CA ASN A 139 -1.19 5.12 -19.34
C ASN A 139 -0.12 4.08 -19.74
N LEU A 140 -0.20 3.53 -20.95
CA LEU A 140 0.78 2.58 -21.47
C LEU A 140 2.08 3.28 -21.92
N VAL A 141 1.96 4.40 -22.63
CA VAL A 141 3.11 5.15 -23.19
C VAL A 141 3.94 5.84 -22.10
N PHE A 142 3.31 6.43 -21.08
CA PHE A 142 4.00 7.25 -20.09
C PHE A 142 4.79 6.46 -19.01
N LEU A 143 5.00 5.15 -19.20
CA LEU A 143 5.73 4.19 -18.35
C LEU A 143 5.29 4.16 -16.85
N PRO A 144 5.06 2.98 -16.26
CA PRO A 144 4.68 2.90 -14.86
C PRO A 144 5.80 3.40 -13.96
N PRO A 145 5.49 4.14 -12.88
CA PRO A 145 6.52 4.57 -11.93
C PRO A 145 7.17 3.34 -11.30
N LYS A 146 8.49 3.39 -11.09
CA LYS A 146 9.27 2.31 -10.45
C LYS A 146 8.80 2.10 -9.00
N TYR A 147 7.77 1.27 -8.83
CA TYR A 147 7.10 1.07 -7.54
C TYR A 147 8.00 0.34 -6.56
N GLU A 148 8.85 -0.57 -7.02
CA GLU A 148 9.83 -1.29 -6.20
C GLU A 148 10.74 -0.32 -5.43
N VAL A 149 11.44 0.57 -6.14
CA VAL A 149 12.38 1.54 -5.54
C VAL A 149 11.66 2.47 -4.58
N LYS A 150 10.48 2.96 -4.97
CA LYS A 150 9.65 3.81 -4.10
C LYS A 150 9.17 3.07 -2.85
N LEU A 151 8.77 1.82 -2.97
CA LEU A 151 8.31 0.98 -1.88
C LEU A 151 9.44 0.75 -0.88
N PHE A 152 10.58 0.25 -1.34
CA PHE A 152 11.75 0.02 -0.49
C PHE A 152 12.17 1.30 0.23
N ARG A 153 12.28 2.42 -0.50
CA ARG A 153 12.61 3.73 0.10
C ARG A 153 11.66 4.13 1.22
N LYS A 154 10.35 3.91 1.03
CA LYS A 154 9.35 4.25 2.05
C LYS A 154 9.41 3.31 3.25
N ILE A 155 9.72 2.04 3.05
CA ILE A 155 9.98 1.08 4.13
C ILE A 155 11.24 1.50 4.89
N TYR A 156 12.36 1.71 4.21
CA TYR A 156 13.65 2.06 4.78
C TYR A 156 13.57 3.30 5.68
N PHE A 157 13.09 4.44 5.15
CA PHE A 157 12.98 5.66 5.95
C PHE A 157 11.93 5.57 7.06
N LEU A 158 10.87 4.79 6.88
CA LEU A 158 9.91 4.55 7.97
C LEU A 158 10.55 3.74 9.10
N GLN A 159 11.31 2.71 8.75
CA GLN A 159 11.98 1.85 9.71
C GLN A 159 13.10 2.60 10.45
N ASP A 160 13.92 3.40 9.77
CA ASP A 160 14.95 4.23 10.38
C ASP A 160 14.35 5.21 11.40
N ASP A 161 13.23 5.87 11.06
CA ASP A 161 12.52 6.71 12.02
C ASP A 161 11.98 5.89 13.21
N ILE A 162 11.39 4.71 12.99
CA ILE A 162 10.91 3.84 14.08
C ILE A 162 12.07 3.41 14.99
N ILE A 163 13.24 3.08 14.43
CA ILE A 163 14.45 2.72 15.18
C ILE A 163 14.86 3.86 16.10
N ARG A 164 14.98 5.08 15.55
CA ARG A 164 15.37 6.27 16.33
C ARG A 164 14.41 6.53 17.49
N TRP A 165 13.10 6.46 17.25
CA TRP A 165 12.11 6.69 18.29
C TRP A 165 12.03 5.56 19.32
N THR A 166 12.24 4.31 18.91
CA THR A 166 12.34 3.17 19.85
C THR A 166 13.53 3.34 20.78
N ARG A 167 14.68 3.75 20.25
CA ARG A 167 15.89 4.02 21.04
C ARG A 167 15.71 5.18 22.02
N LEU A 168 14.96 6.22 21.64
CA LEU A 168 14.63 7.32 22.54
C LEU A 168 13.62 6.89 23.63
N ALA A 169 12.62 6.10 23.26
CA ALA A 169 11.56 5.64 24.16
C ALA A 169 12.11 4.70 25.25
N VAL A 170 12.95 3.72 24.89
CA VAL A 170 13.54 2.80 25.88
C VAL A 170 14.46 3.51 26.87
N ARG A 171 15.08 4.62 26.46
CA ARG A 171 15.93 5.46 27.32
C ARG A 171 15.16 6.54 28.09
N GLN A 172 13.83 6.57 27.94
CA GLN A 172 12.95 7.61 28.51
C GLN A 172 13.43 9.04 28.19
N ALA A 173 14.07 9.21 27.03
CA ALA A 173 14.63 10.48 26.59
C ALA A 173 13.65 11.31 25.75
N SER A 174 12.50 10.74 25.40
CA SER A 174 11.45 11.38 24.60
C SER A 174 10.28 11.81 25.46
N GLU A 175 9.75 13.01 25.23
CA GLU A 175 8.48 13.42 25.85
C GLU A 175 7.31 12.55 25.36
N HIS A 176 6.42 12.16 26.29
CA HIS A 176 5.24 11.33 26.03
C HIS A 176 4.38 11.83 24.85
N THR A 177 4.07 13.13 24.82
CA THR A 177 3.25 13.77 23.76
C THR A 177 3.92 13.70 22.39
N SER A 178 5.24 13.86 22.35
CA SER A 178 6.06 13.79 21.15
C SER A 178 6.06 12.38 20.56
N THR A 179 6.22 11.35 21.41
CA THR A 179 6.18 9.94 21.00
C THR A 179 4.80 9.54 20.48
N LYS A 180 3.72 9.99 21.13
CA LYS A 180 2.34 9.80 20.64
C LYS A 180 2.13 10.42 19.25
N GLY A 181 2.65 11.64 19.04
CA GLY A 181 2.60 12.32 17.75
C GLY A 181 3.37 11.56 16.65
N ALA A 182 4.54 11.03 16.97
CA ALA A 182 5.35 10.20 16.06
C ALA A 182 4.62 8.90 15.68
N LEU A 183 4.06 8.19 16.65
CA LEU A 183 3.29 6.96 16.45
C LEU A 183 2.12 7.16 15.46
N SER A 184 1.36 8.24 15.61
CA SER A 184 0.28 8.59 14.67
C SER A 184 0.80 8.83 13.24
N LYS A 185 1.91 9.56 13.10
CA LYS A 185 2.56 9.79 11.80
C LYS A 185 3.06 8.48 11.18
N PHE A 186 3.65 7.58 11.97
CA PHE A 186 4.15 6.29 11.50
C PHE A 186 3.04 5.35 11.05
N LYS A 187 1.91 5.28 11.78
CA LYS A 187 0.72 4.53 11.35
C LYS A 187 0.21 5.00 9.98
N ASN A 188 0.13 6.32 9.78
CA ASN A 188 -0.28 6.89 8.48
C ASN A 188 0.72 6.60 7.35
N ARG A 189 2.03 6.61 7.65
CA ARG A 189 3.07 6.23 6.67
C ARG A 189 3.02 4.74 6.34
N MET A 190 2.71 3.88 7.31
CA MET A 190 2.54 2.44 7.11
C MET A 190 1.41 2.14 6.12
N LEU A 191 0.26 2.83 6.23
CA LEU A 191 -0.84 2.70 5.26
C LEU A 191 -0.41 3.06 3.83
N ARG A 192 0.47 4.06 3.68
CA ARG A 192 1.02 4.44 2.36
C ARG A 192 1.99 3.37 1.82
N VAL A 193 2.75 2.72 2.70
CA VAL A 193 3.62 1.58 2.34
C VAL A 193 2.78 0.40 1.86
N ASP A 194 1.70 0.05 2.58
CA ASP A 194 0.76 -1.00 2.16
C ASP A 194 0.16 -0.70 0.77
N THR A 195 -0.25 0.55 0.55
CA THR A 195 -0.78 0.99 -0.76
C THR A 195 0.26 0.87 -1.88
N LEU A 196 1.52 1.22 -1.61
CA LEU A 196 2.62 1.08 -2.57
C LEU A 196 2.94 -0.39 -2.87
N TYR A 197 2.84 -1.26 -1.86
CA TYR A 197 3.01 -2.69 -2.02
C TYR A 197 1.95 -3.28 -2.94
N ASP A 198 0.69 -2.86 -2.82
CA ASP A 198 -0.38 -3.27 -3.74
C ASP A 198 -0.10 -2.82 -5.18
N PHE A 199 0.38 -1.59 -5.39
CA PHE A 199 0.77 -1.14 -6.72
C PHE A 199 1.94 -1.94 -7.30
N TYR A 200 2.95 -2.26 -6.48
CA TYR A 200 4.07 -3.11 -6.91
C TYR A 200 3.61 -4.54 -7.24
N LYS A 201 2.69 -5.09 -6.45
CA LYS A 201 2.09 -6.42 -6.66
C LYS A 201 1.28 -6.50 -7.95
N GLU A 202 0.52 -5.45 -8.27
CA GLU A 202 -0.32 -5.36 -9.47
C GLU A 202 0.47 -5.17 -10.78
N GLU A 203 1.67 -4.64 -10.70
CA GLU A 203 2.51 -4.40 -11.87
C GLU A 203 2.88 -5.73 -12.55
N ARG A 204 2.48 -5.92 -13.81
CA ARG A 204 2.76 -7.16 -14.55
C ARG A 204 4.09 -7.05 -15.28
N ASN A 205 4.96 -8.03 -15.07
CA ASN A 205 6.14 -8.24 -15.91
C ASN A 205 5.71 -9.09 -17.13
N TYR A 206 5.88 -8.56 -18.34
CA TYR A 206 5.47 -9.22 -19.59
C TYR A 206 6.31 -10.46 -19.95
N LEU A 207 7.47 -10.65 -19.30
CA LEU A 207 8.41 -11.76 -19.55
C LEU A 207 8.32 -12.85 -18.47
N LYS A 208 8.19 -14.13 -18.87
CA LYS A 208 8.00 -15.29 -17.97
C LYS A 208 9.10 -15.45 -16.91
N HIS A 209 10.38 -15.24 -17.25
CA HIS A 209 11.49 -15.39 -16.30
C HIS A 209 11.46 -14.33 -15.18
N LYS A 210 11.12 -13.08 -15.54
CA LYS A 210 10.93 -11.96 -14.60
C LYS A 210 9.72 -12.13 -13.66
N LYS A 211 8.91 -13.19 -13.84
CA LYS A 211 7.74 -13.47 -13.00
C LYS A 211 8.15 -14.13 -11.68
N TYR A 212 9.05 -15.12 -11.69
CA TYR A 212 9.44 -15.86 -10.48
C TYR A 212 10.24 -14.99 -9.51
N VAL A 213 11.19 -14.21 -10.03
CA VAL A 213 11.98 -13.25 -9.25
C VAL A 213 11.06 -12.24 -8.58
N LYS A 214 10.08 -11.70 -9.32
CA LYS A 214 9.10 -10.76 -8.76
C LYS A 214 8.27 -11.39 -7.64
N VAL A 215 7.83 -12.64 -7.79
CA VAL A 215 7.10 -13.35 -6.73
C VAL A 215 7.95 -13.48 -5.46
N ARG A 216 9.24 -13.83 -5.60
CA ARG A 216 10.16 -13.90 -4.44
C ARG A 216 10.38 -12.52 -3.81
N LYS A 217 10.59 -11.47 -4.62
CA LYS A 217 10.66 -10.08 -4.12
C LYS A 217 9.39 -9.69 -3.35
N LEU A 218 8.21 -10.05 -3.85
CA LEU A 218 6.94 -9.77 -3.16
C LEU A 218 6.88 -10.45 -1.79
N VAL A 219 7.37 -11.68 -1.66
CA VAL A 219 7.45 -12.38 -0.37
C VAL A 219 8.39 -11.64 0.59
N VAL A 220 9.57 -11.24 0.14
CA VAL A 220 10.53 -10.48 0.95
C VAL A 220 9.94 -9.13 1.38
N TYR A 221 9.38 -8.35 0.46
CA TYR A 221 8.75 -7.06 0.79
C TYR A 221 7.57 -7.22 1.75
N ARG A 222 6.75 -8.26 1.58
CA ARG A 222 5.66 -8.56 2.51
C ARG A 222 6.19 -8.78 3.92
N GLN A 223 7.27 -9.54 4.05
CA GLN A 223 7.90 -9.76 5.34
C GLN A 223 8.54 -8.49 5.90
N MET A 224 9.24 -7.68 5.10
CA MET A 224 9.78 -6.38 5.54
C MET A 224 8.69 -5.49 6.13
N ILE A 225 7.54 -5.39 5.46
CA ILE A 225 6.39 -4.61 5.93
C ILE A 225 5.86 -5.19 7.25
N LEU A 226 5.75 -6.52 7.35
CA LEU A 226 5.33 -7.18 8.59
C LEU A 226 6.29 -6.89 9.74
N THR A 227 7.60 -7.05 9.52
CA THR A 227 8.64 -6.79 10.52
C THR A 227 8.66 -5.31 10.94
N SER A 228 8.47 -4.36 10.02
CA SER A 228 8.29 -2.94 10.37
C SER A 228 7.00 -2.67 11.15
N LYS A 229 5.90 -3.40 10.89
CA LYS A 229 4.68 -3.34 11.71
C LYS A 229 4.95 -3.84 13.13
N LYS A 230 5.67 -4.94 13.29
CA LYS A 230 6.09 -5.45 14.61
C LYS A 230 7.00 -4.49 15.37
N SER A 231 7.94 -3.86 14.66
CA SER A 231 8.78 -2.79 15.22
C SER A 231 7.95 -1.59 15.71
N LEU A 232 6.95 -1.17 14.94
CA LEU A 232 6.03 -0.09 15.33
C LEU A 232 5.12 -0.48 16.51
N GLU A 233 4.64 -1.73 16.55
CA GLU A 233 3.86 -2.26 17.66
C GLU A 233 4.68 -2.31 18.95
N LEU A 234 5.96 -2.68 18.87
CA LEU A 234 6.90 -2.63 19.98
C LEU A 234 7.07 -1.19 20.51
N LEU A 235 7.34 -0.20 19.64
CA LEU A 235 7.40 1.22 20.04
C LEU A 235 6.11 1.68 20.73
N GLN A 236 4.94 1.32 20.17
CA GLN A 236 3.65 1.64 20.77
C GLN A 236 3.51 1.05 22.18
N ARG A 237 4.05 -0.16 22.39
CA ARG A 237 3.99 -0.86 23.68
C ARG A 237 4.92 -0.24 24.70
N LEU A 238 6.14 0.11 24.32
CA LEU A 238 7.06 0.87 25.17
C LEU A 238 6.44 2.20 25.61
N HIS A 239 5.80 2.92 24.68
CA HIS A 239 5.12 4.18 25.00
C HIS A 239 3.92 4.00 25.94
N ASN A 240 3.13 2.94 25.75
CA ASN A 240 1.96 2.68 26.60
C ASN A 240 2.34 2.31 28.04
N HIS A 241 3.54 1.75 28.24
CA HIS A 241 4.04 1.26 29.52
C HIS A 241 5.29 2.01 29.97
N GLU A 242 5.39 3.29 29.61
CA GLU A 242 6.55 4.16 29.89
C GLU A 242 6.81 4.31 31.40
N ASN A 243 5.74 4.44 32.21
CA ASN A 243 5.84 4.58 33.66
C ASN A 243 6.34 3.28 34.31
N GLU A 244 5.82 2.14 33.87
CA GLU A 244 6.22 0.82 34.36
C GLU A 244 7.68 0.53 34.00
N LEU A 245 8.12 0.94 32.81
CA LEU A 245 9.52 0.86 32.38
C LEU A 245 10.46 1.73 33.24
N ALA A 246 9.97 2.85 33.78
CA ALA A 246 10.70 3.74 34.67
C ALA A 246 10.88 3.18 36.08
N GLN A 247 9.98 2.31 36.50
CA GLN A 247 10.02 1.67 37.81
C GLN A 247 10.83 0.37 37.82
N LEU A 248 11.32 -0.09 36.66
CA LEU A 248 12.14 -1.30 36.58
C LEU A 248 13.48 -1.11 37.30
N PRO A 249 13.99 -2.14 37.99
CA PRO A 249 15.33 -2.10 38.53
C PRO A 249 16.36 -1.87 37.42
N THR A 250 17.42 -1.11 37.72
CA THR A 250 18.44 -0.66 36.76
C THR A 250 18.97 -1.78 35.87
N GLN A 251 19.19 -2.97 36.44
CA GLN A 251 19.68 -4.14 35.71
C GLN A 251 18.72 -4.58 34.59
N PHE A 252 17.40 -4.60 34.83
CA PHE A 252 16.41 -4.96 33.80
C PHE A 252 16.30 -3.90 32.73
N HIS A 253 16.38 -2.64 33.15
CA HIS A 253 16.37 -1.53 32.22
C HIS A 253 17.55 -1.62 31.23
N LEU A 254 18.76 -1.87 31.73
CA LEU A 254 19.95 -2.08 30.90
C LEU A 254 19.82 -3.31 29.98
N MET A 255 19.32 -4.44 30.50
CA MET A 255 19.12 -5.65 29.70
C MET A 255 18.11 -5.43 28.55
N ILE A 256 16.98 -4.78 28.81
CA ILE A 256 15.99 -4.46 27.78
C ILE A 256 16.59 -3.49 26.76
N GLN A 257 17.35 -2.49 27.20
CA GLN A 257 18.04 -1.55 26.33
C GLN A 257 19.04 -2.24 25.41
N GLU A 258 19.95 -3.05 25.95
CA GLU A 258 20.94 -3.78 25.17
C GLU A 258 20.28 -4.72 24.15
N ARG A 259 19.23 -5.44 24.58
CA ARG A 259 18.49 -6.33 23.70
C ARG A 259 17.82 -5.57 22.55
N LEU A 260 17.17 -4.45 22.86
CA LEU A 260 16.53 -3.63 21.85
C LEU A 260 17.54 -2.99 20.90
N ASP A 261 18.66 -2.47 21.41
CA ASP A 261 19.71 -1.89 20.57
C ASP A 261 20.28 -2.94 19.60
N PHE A 262 20.46 -4.20 20.05
CA PHE A 262 20.80 -5.30 19.16
C PHE A 262 19.75 -5.53 18.07
N LEU A 263 18.47 -5.72 18.44
CA LEU A 263 17.40 -6.02 17.46
C LEU A 263 17.16 -4.88 16.47
N LEU A 264 17.27 -3.63 16.92
CA LEU A 264 17.14 -2.45 16.06
C LEU A 264 18.30 -2.36 15.07
N THR A 265 19.53 -2.59 15.52
CA THR A 265 20.73 -2.65 14.67
C THR A 265 20.61 -3.81 13.67
N TYR A 266 20.13 -4.97 14.11
CA TYR A 266 19.91 -6.12 13.26
C TYR A 266 18.92 -5.81 12.13
N HIS A 267 17.80 -5.15 12.42
CA HIS A 267 16.84 -4.74 11.37
C HIS A 267 17.47 -3.79 10.35
N GLU A 268 18.23 -2.78 10.80
CA GLU A 268 18.95 -1.88 9.89
C GLU A 268 19.89 -2.66 8.96
N GLN A 269 20.67 -3.58 9.53
CA GLN A 269 21.57 -4.46 8.77
C GLN A 269 20.82 -5.33 7.76
N LEU A 270 19.63 -5.85 8.08
CA LEU A 270 18.84 -6.64 7.14
C LEU A 270 18.40 -5.82 5.92
N LEU A 271 18.01 -4.56 6.12
CA LEU A 271 17.65 -3.67 5.01
C LEU A 271 18.86 -3.35 4.12
N LEU A 272 20.03 -3.12 4.72
CA LEU A 272 21.29 -2.90 3.98
C LEU A 272 21.80 -4.17 3.29
N LYS A 273 21.58 -5.33 3.91
CA LYS A 273 21.87 -6.62 3.31
C LYS A 273 21.03 -6.80 2.06
N TYR A 274 19.72 -6.53 2.12
CA TYR A 274 18.86 -6.65 0.94
C TYR A 274 19.30 -5.79 -0.24
N THR A 275 19.86 -4.60 0.00
CA THR A 275 20.41 -3.74 -1.05
C THR A 275 21.78 -4.16 -1.55
N GLY A 276 22.34 -5.29 -1.07
CA GLY A 276 23.64 -5.82 -1.50
C GLY A 276 24.84 -5.15 -0.84
N LYS A 277 24.65 -4.23 0.10
CA LYS A 277 25.73 -3.46 0.74
C LYS A 277 26.42 -4.17 1.89
N LEU A 278 25.77 -5.17 2.45
CA LEU A 278 26.32 -6.03 3.49
C LEU A 278 26.60 -7.41 2.89
N LYS A 279 27.81 -7.96 3.12
CA LYS A 279 28.12 -9.33 2.70
C LYS A 279 27.19 -10.33 3.42
N PRO A 280 26.76 -11.43 2.76
CA PRO A 280 25.91 -12.45 3.37
C PRO A 280 26.51 -13.10 4.62
N GLU A 281 27.83 -13.12 4.74
CA GLU A 281 28.57 -13.71 5.86
C GLU A 281 28.50 -12.85 7.13
N HIS A 282 28.20 -11.55 7.03
CA HIS A 282 28.08 -10.67 8.20
C HIS A 282 26.85 -10.96 9.08
N SER A 283 25.86 -11.75 8.61
CA SER A 283 24.76 -12.20 9.47
C SER A 283 25.14 -13.32 10.43
N GLU A 284 26.27 -14.03 10.23
CA GLU A 284 26.78 -14.96 11.26
C GLU A 284 27.34 -14.21 12.49
N TRP A 285 27.59 -12.91 12.35
CA TRP A 285 28.00 -12.04 13.46
C TRP A 285 26.94 -11.99 14.57
N SER A 286 25.64 -12.14 14.24
CA SER A 286 24.55 -12.09 15.23
C SER A 286 24.53 -13.26 16.22
N LYS A 287 25.23 -14.36 15.92
CA LYS A 287 25.27 -15.57 16.77
C LYS A 287 26.42 -15.56 17.78
N ASN A 288 27.42 -14.70 17.60
CA ASN A 288 28.73 -14.79 18.27
C ASN A 288 29.11 -13.53 19.10
N ILE A 289 28.17 -12.65 19.41
CA ILE A 289 28.44 -11.44 20.23
C ILE A 289 27.98 -11.66 21.66
N ASP A 290 28.69 -11.05 22.62
CA ASP A 290 28.40 -10.89 24.06
C ASP A 290 27.05 -10.19 24.40
N TYR A 291 26.07 -10.22 23.50
CA TYR A 291 24.71 -9.77 23.82
C TYR A 291 23.94 -10.89 24.54
N ILE A 292 23.10 -10.50 25.49
CA ILE A 292 22.20 -11.42 26.19
C ILE A 292 21.36 -12.16 25.15
N GLN A 293 21.53 -13.48 25.11
CA GLN A 293 20.82 -14.34 24.16
C GLN A 293 19.34 -14.46 24.54
N ARG A 294 18.48 -14.80 23.57
CA ARG A 294 17.04 -14.95 23.79
C ARG A 294 16.72 -15.85 24.98
N ASN A 295 17.43 -16.98 25.09
CA ASN A 295 17.22 -17.97 26.13
C ASN A 295 17.66 -17.45 27.50
N GLU A 296 18.81 -16.77 27.57
CA GLU A 296 19.33 -16.16 28.79
C GLU A 296 18.41 -15.05 29.30
N LEU A 297 17.89 -14.22 28.39
CA LEU A 297 16.91 -13.19 28.71
C LEU A 297 15.63 -13.80 29.29
N MET A 298 15.12 -14.88 28.68
CA MET A 298 13.97 -15.61 29.20
C MET A 298 14.22 -16.21 30.59
N GLU A 299 15.38 -16.82 30.83
CA GLU A 299 15.74 -17.39 32.12
C GLU A 299 15.81 -16.32 33.22
N ILE A 300 16.44 -15.19 32.93
CA ILE A 300 16.55 -14.05 33.85
C ILE A 300 15.15 -13.49 34.18
N PHE A 301 14.27 -13.35 33.17
CA PHE A 301 12.91 -12.89 33.38
C PHE A 301 12.08 -13.87 34.21
N ILE A 302 12.15 -15.17 33.92
CA ILE A 302 11.41 -16.20 34.67
C ILE A 302 11.85 -16.19 36.14
N LYS A 303 13.16 -16.19 36.40
CA LYS A 303 13.71 -16.17 37.77
C LYS A 303 13.20 -14.98 38.58
N GLN A 304 12.95 -13.85 37.93
CA GLN A 304 12.56 -12.61 38.58
C GLN A 304 11.06 -12.49 38.79
N ILE A 305 10.27 -13.01 37.85
CA ILE A 305 8.83 -13.20 38.06
C ILE A 305 8.60 -14.14 39.25
N THR A 306 9.39 -15.22 39.38
CA THR A 306 9.33 -16.14 40.52
C THR A 306 9.71 -15.43 41.82
N TYR A 307 10.82 -14.69 41.84
CA TYR A 307 11.28 -13.96 43.02
C TYR A 307 10.27 -12.90 43.51
N ALA A 308 9.74 -12.07 42.61
CA ALA A 308 8.72 -11.07 42.94
C ALA A 308 7.41 -11.69 43.46
N HIS A 309 7.10 -12.92 43.04
CA HIS A 309 5.92 -13.64 43.54
C HIS A 309 6.14 -14.23 44.94
N GLU A 310 7.36 -14.63 45.28
CA GLU A 310 7.71 -15.23 46.58
C GLU A 310 7.81 -14.21 47.72
N GLU A 311 8.26 -12.98 47.46
CA GLU A 311 8.41 -11.94 48.50
C GLU A 311 7.12 -11.17 48.82
N GLY A 312 5.99 -11.48 48.16
CA GLY A 312 4.72 -10.79 48.41
C GLY A 312 4.72 -9.31 48.00
N ASP A 313 5.67 -8.91 47.16
CA ASP A 313 5.88 -7.53 46.74
C ASP A 313 4.87 -7.14 45.64
N THR A 314 3.66 -6.82 46.08
CA THR A 314 2.48 -6.60 45.23
C THR A 314 2.59 -5.41 44.24
N GLU A 315 3.61 -4.56 44.34
CA GLU A 315 3.79 -3.41 43.43
C GLU A 315 4.45 -3.78 42.10
N PHE A 316 5.22 -4.88 42.03
CA PHE A 316 5.80 -5.33 40.78
C PHE A 316 4.84 -6.25 40.01
N SER A 317 3.96 -5.65 39.19
CA SER A 317 3.09 -6.43 38.32
C SER A 317 3.94 -7.04 37.18
N SER A 318 4.45 -8.24 37.44
CA SER A 318 5.17 -9.15 36.53
C SER A 318 4.50 -9.30 35.16
N TYR A 319 3.19 -9.07 35.08
CA TYR A 319 2.41 -9.03 33.85
C TYR A 319 2.88 -7.97 32.85
N HIS A 320 3.25 -6.76 33.29
CA HIS A 320 3.69 -5.69 32.37
C HIS A 320 5.01 -6.05 31.68
N LEU A 321 5.92 -6.66 32.43
CA LEU A 321 7.16 -7.20 31.90
C LEU A 321 6.93 -8.30 30.85
N LEU A 322 6.00 -9.21 31.11
CA LEU A 322 5.62 -10.26 30.16
C LEU A 322 5.11 -9.69 28.84
N TYR A 323 4.31 -8.61 28.88
CA TYR A 323 3.83 -7.97 27.65
C TYR A 323 4.96 -7.33 26.83
N ILE A 324 5.90 -6.66 27.48
CA ILE A 324 7.04 -6.03 26.80
C ILE A 324 7.96 -7.11 26.22
N LEU A 325 8.27 -8.13 27.01
CA LEU A 325 9.06 -9.28 26.58
C LEU A 325 8.43 -9.99 25.39
N SER A 326 7.14 -10.31 25.46
CA SER A 326 6.40 -10.93 24.36
C SER A 326 6.52 -10.11 23.06
N ARG A 327 6.54 -8.78 23.16
CA ARG A 327 6.66 -7.89 21.99
C ARG A 327 8.08 -7.83 21.43
N ILE A 328 9.08 -7.92 22.30
CA ILE A 328 10.48 -8.06 21.90
C ILE A 328 10.68 -9.38 21.14
N LEU A 329 10.16 -10.49 21.67
CA LEU A 329 10.25 -11.82 21.06
C LEU A 329 9.51 -11.89 19.71
N ASP A 330 8.27 -11.40 19.64
CA ASP A 330 7.50 -11.36 18.39
C ASP A 330 8.22 -10.51 17.32
N TYR A 331 8.88 -9.42 17.72
CA TYR A 331 9.70 -8.64 16.80
C TYR A 331 10.95 -9.40 16.33
N GLU A 332 11.65 -10.06 17.24
CA GLU A 332 12.83 -10.87 16.94
C GLU A 332 12.53 -12.03 15.98
N GLU A 333 11.47 -12.82 16.23
CA GLU A 333 11.07 -13.92 15.35
C GLU A 333 10.81 -13.43 13.91
N ASN A 334 10.21 -12.25 13.77
CA ASN A 334 9.97 -11.64 12.46
C ASN A 334 11.24 -11.11 11.80
N LEU A 335 12.29 -10.76 12.57
CA LEU A 335 13.61 -10.42 12.03
C LEU A 335 14.35 -11.66 11.54
N GLU A 336 14.34 -12.75 12.32
CA GLU A 336 14.93 -14.04 11.92
C GLU A 336 14.29 -14.58 10.64
N HIS A 337 12.95 -14.50 10.55
CA HIS A 337 12.24 -14.91 9.35
C HIS A 337 12.58 -14.02 8.15
N LEU A 338 12.68 -12.70 8.36
CA LEU A 338 13.08 -11.76 7.31
C LEU A 338 14.50 -12.07 6.79
N ASP A 339 15.46 -12.33 7.67
CA ASP A 339 16.82 -12.68 7.29
C ASP A 339 16.84 -13.96 6.44
N THR A 340 16.13 -14.99 6.87
CA THR A 340 16.01 -16.26 6.12
C THR A 340 15.51 -16.00 4.69
N LEU A 341 14.49 -15.15 4.53
CA LEU A 341 13.96 -14.78 3.23
C LEU A 341 14.93 -13.95 2.39
N ILE A 342 15.68 -13.03 3.00
CA ILE A 342 16.69 -12.21 2.32
C ILE A 342 17.85 -13.09 1.84
N VAL A 343 18.39 -13.96 2.71
CA VAL A 343 19.46 -14.92 2.35
C VAL A 343 19.03 -15.82 1.21
N SER A 344 17.82 -16.39 1.31
CA SER A 344 17.25 -17.21 0.24
C SER A 344 17.08 -16.42 -1.05
N TYR A 345 16.64 -15.17 -0.99
CA TYR A 345 16.56 -14.33 -2.19
C TYR A 345 17.95 -14.07 -2.81
N GLN A 346 18.94 -13.70 -2.01
CA GLN A 346 20.29 -13.37 -2.48
C GLN A 346 21.03 -14.57 -3.07
N SER A 347 20.90 -15.76 -2.47
CA SER A 347 21.57 -16.96 -2.95
C SER A 347 21.11 -17.39 -4.35
N TYR A 348 19.83 -17.16 -4.68
CA TYR A 348 19.27 -17.53 -5.98
C TYR A 348 19.17 -16.36 -6.98
N HIS A 349 19.10 -15.11 -6.52
CA HIS A 349 18.80 -13.93 -7.34
C HIS A 349 19.61 -12.67 -6.96
N GLY A 350 20.76 -12.82 -6.31
CA GLY A 350 21.61 -11.69 -5.89
C GLY A 350 22.02 -10.76 -7.05
N HIS A 351 22.20 -11.31 -8.26
CA HIS A 351 22.51 -10.52 -9.47
C HIS A 351 21.32 -9.73 -10.04
N GLU A 352 20.11 -9.90 -9.50
CA GLU A 352 18.88 -9.21 -9.94
C GLU A 352 18.41 -8.12 -8.95
N ILE A 353 19.29 -7.73 -8.02
CA ILE A 353 19.09 -6.54 -7.20
C ILE A 353 19.00 -5.32 -8.13
N ASN A 354 18.05 -4.44 -7.85
CA ASN A 354 17.82 -3.27 -8.67
C ASN A 354 18.97 -2.29 -8.45
N VAL A 355 19.76 -2.01 -9.49
CA VAL A 355 20.95 -1.12 -9.43
C VAL A 355 20.62 0.24 -8.81
N GLU A 356 19.40 0.75 -9.00
CA GLU A 356 18.97 2.02 -8.36
C GLU A 356 18.82 1.92 -6.83
N LEU A 357 18.54 0.73 -6.30
CA LEU A 357 18.55 0.48 -4.85
C LEU A 357 19.98 0.40 -4.31
N GLU A 358 20.94 -0.04 -5.12
CA GLU A 358 22.36 -0.03 -4.76
C GLU A 358 22.89 1.40 -4.72
N ASP A 359 22.61 2.21 -5.75
CA ASP A 359 23.15 3.57 -5.91
C ASP A 359 22.57 4.60 -4.93
N GLU A 360 21.27 4.53 -4.62
CA GLU A 360 20.58 5.63 -3.92
C GLU A 360 20.73 5.61 -2.38
N PHE A 361 21.18 4.49 -1.82
CA PHE A 361 21.40 4.34 -0.37
C PHE A 361 22.90 4.22 -0.03
N ILE A 362 23.79 4.78 -0.88
CA ILE A 362 25.27 4.85 -0.68
C ILE A 362 25.61 5.95 0.30
#